data_AF-Q30TM7-F1
#
_entry.id   AF-Q30TM7-F1
#
_cell.length_a   1.000
_cell.length_b   1.000
_cell.length_c   1.000
_cell.angle_alpha   90.00
_cell.angle_beta   90.00
_cell.angle_gamma   90.00
#
_symmetry.space_group_name_H-M   'P 1'
#
loop_
_entity.id
_entity.type
_entity.pdbx_description
1 polymer ?
#
loop_
_entity_poly.entity_id
_entity_poly.type
_entity_poly.pdbx_seq_one_letter_code
_entity_poly.pdbx_strand_id
1 'polypeptide(L)'
;MIDIKGKFLKIYEYVKLFVTSFIDKDLTFYAASLSFYTIFTLIPLLLITLTLFTSMPNFADSYEKLQEFIFSNIMPVNSEAVMGHINGFLQNSLEMSMISFVAVIISSLLFFQNFEYIANKIFHVKKRGIWESITTFWTLLTLTPIGLGASFYITGYVASLMAENEYIPNINILPYIPYLIIWVLFFLIFQISANTKIDAKASLISSFITAIIFSIAKNGFIYYIFYNKSYATMYGSFSIVMILFLWIYASWIVFIYGLKLCYLINRVYENRTTKEK
;
A
#
# COMPACT_ATOMS: atom_id res chain seq x y z
N MET A 1 -19.84 -41.06 17.97
CA MET A 1 -20.48 -39.75 18.21
C MET A 1 -19.72 -38.84 19.21
N ILE A 2 -18.69 -39.33 19.92
CA ILE A 2 -17.97 -38.60 20.98
C ILE A 2 -16.86 -37.66 20.43
N ASP A 3 -16.42 -37.84 19.18
CA ASP A 3 -15.28 -37.09 18.59
C ASP A 3 -15.65 -35.70 18.00
N ILE A 4 -16.93 -35.44 17.76
CA ILE A 4 -17.40 -34.17 17.16
C ILE A 4 -17.39 -33.03 18.18
N LYS A 5 -17.82 -33.29 19.43
CA LYS A 5 -17.81 -32.28 20.51
C LYS A 5 -16.38 -31.83 20.86
N GLY A 6 -15.42 -32.76 20.86
CA GLY A 6 -14.00 -32.45 21.13
C GLY A 6 -13.33 -31.62 20.04
N LYS A 7 -13.63 -31.92 18.76
CA LYS A 7 -13.21 -31.06 17.63
C LYS A 7 -13.84 -29.67 17.69
N PHE A 8 -15.12 -29.59 18.03
CA PHE A 8 -15.83 -28.31 18.10
C PHE A 8 -15.31 -27.43 19.26
N LEU A 9 -15.02 -28.02 20.43
CA LEU A 9 -14.40 -27.30 21.55
C LEU A 9 -13.01 -26.76 21.18
N LYS A 10 -12.18 -27.58 20.52
CA LYS A 10 -10.87 -27.14 20.04
C LYS A 10 -11.00 -26.00 19.03
N ILE A 11 -11.90 -26.10 18.06
CA ILE A 11 -12.14 -25.04 17.07
C ILE A 11 -12.60 -23.76 17.77
N TYR A 12 -13.51 -23.86 18.73
CA TYR A 12 -13.97 -22.72 19.52
C TYR A 12 -12.84 -22.07 20.33
N GLU A 13 -11.99 -22.87 20.98
CA GLU A 13 -10.80 -22.34 21.66
C GLU A 13 -9.85 -21.65 20.68
N TYR A 14 -9.56 -22.25 19.52
CA TYR A 14 -8.74 -21.62 18.49
C TYR A 14 -9.34 -20.31 17.99
N VAL A 15 -10.65 -20.27 17.73
CA VAL A 15 -11.35 -19.05 17.28
C VAL A 15 -11.37 -17.99 18.39
N LYS A 16 -11.60 -18.37 19.65
CA LYS A 16 -11.58 -17.46 20.79
C LYS A 16 -10.18 -16.87 21.01
N LEU A 17 -9.14 -17.70 20.94
CA LEU A 17 -7.74 -17.29 21.06
C LEU A 17 -7.32 -16.41 19.87
N PHE A 18 -7.83 -16.70 18.68
CA PHE A 18 -7.65 -15.88 17.49
C PHE A 18 -8.28 -14.49 17.65
N VAL A 19 -9.54 -14.41 18.07
CA VAL A 19 -10.27 -13.14 18.27
C VAL A 19 -9.66 -12.31 19.40
N THR A 20 -9.33 -12.93 20.54
CA THR A 20 -8.70 -12.22 21.67
C THR A 20 -7.28 -11.76 21.33
N SER A 21 -6.51 -12.54 20.57
CA SER A 21 -5.22 -12.11 20.03
C SER A 21 -5.38 -11.00 19.00
N PHE A 22 -6.47 -10.96 18.22
CA PHE A 22 -6.74 -9.89 17.25
C PHE A 22 -7.01 -8.54 17.91
N ILE A 23 -7.52 -8.49 19.14
CA ILE A 23 -7.75 -7.25 19.90
C ILE A 23 -6.45 -6.82 20.58
N ASP A 24 -5.48 -6.42 19.77
CA ASP A 24 -4.19 -5.93 20.23
C ASP A 24 -4.09 -4.44 19.95
N LYS A 25 -4.03 -3.66 21.03
CA LYS A 25 -3.99 -2.19 20.97
C LYS A 25 -2.72 -1.69 20.28
N ASP A 26 -1.64 -2.48 20.30
CA ASP A 26 -0.38 -2.08 19.69
C ASP A 26 -0.48 -2.05 18.16
N LEU A 27 -1.35 -2.86 17.55
CA LEU A 27 -1.53 -2.90 16.09
C LEU A 27 -2.00 -1.56 15.53
N THR A 28 -2.93 -0.89 16.23
CA THR A 28 -3.40 0.44 15.83
C THR A 28 -2.31 1.49 16.00
N PHE A 29 -1.46 1.39 17.03
CA PHE A 29 -0.30 2.27 17.19
C PHE A 29 0.75 2.05 16.09
N TYR A 30 0.99 0.79 15.71
CA TYR A 30 1.86 0.46 14.58
C TYR A 30 1.33 1.00 13.25
N ALA A 31 0.03 0.87 13.01
CA ALA A 31 -0.60 1.44 11.82
C ALA A 31 -0.48 2.98 11.80
N ALA A 32 -0.69 3.65 12.94
CA ALA A 32 -0.52 5.09 13.06
C ALA A 32 0.92 5.53 12.77
N SER A 33 1.90 4.83 13.34
CA SER A 33 3.33 5.06 13.07
C SER A 33 3.65 4.92 11.59
N LEU A 34 3.25 3.83 10.94
CA LEU A 34 3.47 3.62 9.50
C LEU A 34 2.80 4.69 8.64
N SER A 35 1.62 5.15 9.06
CA SER A 35 0.90 6.22 8.37
C SER A 35 1.67 7.53 8.42
N PHE A 36 2.19 7.89 9.60
CA PHE A 36 3.04 9.07 9.77
C PHE A 36 4.28 9.01 8.87
N TYR A 37 5.03 7.91 8.90
CA TYR A 37 6.21 7.76 8.04
C TYR A 37 5.88 7.74 6.54
N THR A 38 4.71 7.21 6.16
CA THR A 38 4.22 7.26 4.77
C THR A 38 4.01 8.71 4.34
N ILE A 39 3.27 9.49 5.13
CA ILE A 39 2.99 10.90 4.85
C ILE A 39 4.29 11.72 4.82
N PHE A 40 5.17 11.47 5.79
CA PHE A 40 6.46 12.15 5.89
C PHE A 40 7.35 11.88 4.66
N THR A 41 7.31 10.66 4.11
CA THR A 41 8.04 10.28 2.89
C THR A 41 7.39 10.80 1.62
N LEU A 42 6.06 10.98 1.63
CA LEU A 42 5.29 11.41 0.46
C LEU A 42 5.67 12.84 0.05
N ILE A 43 5.93 13.74 1.01
CA ILE A 43 6.29 15.12 0.71
C ILE A 43 7.59 15.20 -0.11
N PRO A 44 8.76 14.72 0.35
CA PRO A 44 9.99 14.77 -0.45
C PRO A 44 9.87 14.02 -1.79
N LEU A 45 9.10 12.93 -1.82
CA LEU A 45 8.88 12.14 -3.04
C LEU A 45 8.10 12.92 -4.11
N LEU A 46 7.10 13.72 -3.71
CA LEU A 46 6.41 14.64 -4.63
C LEU A 46 7.37 15.67 -5.21
N LEU A 47 8.27 16.25 -4.39
CA LEU A 47 9.25 17.24 -4.84
C LEU A 47 10.22 16.65 -5.87
N ILE A 48 10.74 15.44 -5.61
CA ILE A 48 11.60 14.74 -6.58
C ILE A 48 10.85 14.44 -7.86
N THR A 49 9.62 13.91 -7.77
CA THR A 49 8.82 13.56 -8.94
C THR A 49 8.57 14.79 -9.81
N LEU A 50 8.22 15.92 -9.20
CA LEU A 50 8.03 17.19 -9.91
C LEU A 50 9.34 17.68 -10.53
N THR A 51 10.47 17.58 -9.83
CA THR A 51 11.78 17.97 -10.35
C THR A 51 12.21 17.10 -11.53
N LEU A 52 12.02 15.78 -11.46
CA LEU A 52 12.30 14.87 -12.57
C LEU A 52 11.42 15.16 -13.78
N PHE A 53 10.13 15.41 -13.56
CA PHE A 53 9.18 15.71 -14.63
C PHE A 53 9.51 17.03 -15.34
N THR A 54 9.90 18.05 -14.57
CA THR A 54 10.27 19.38 -15.09
C THR A 54 11.63 19.39 -15.77
N SER A 55 12.50 18.42 -15.47
CA SER A 55 13.80 18.23 -16.11
C SER A 55 13.73 17.42 -17.42
N MET A 56 12.56 16.87 -17.79
CA MET A 56 12.41 16.10 -19.03
C MET A 56 12.48 17.01 -20.28
N PRO A 57 13.11 16.55 -21.37
CA PRO A 57 13.01 17.24 -22.66
C PRO A 57 11.54 17.33 -23.09
N ASN A 58 11.13 18.48 -23.61
CA ASN A 58 9.75 18.84 -24.00
C ASN A 58 8.75 19.04 -22.84
N PHE A 59 9.23 19.25 -21.61
CA PHE A 59 8.35 19.65 -20.50
C PHE A 59 7.63 20.97 -20.79
N ALA A 60 8.29 21.94 -21.44
CA ALA A 60 7.67 23.23 -21.80
C ALA A 60 6.39 23.07 -22.64
N ASP A 61 6.41 22.22 -23.66
CA ASP A 61 5.23 21.92 -24.50
C ASP A 61 4.13 21.17 -23.72
N SER A 62 4.53 20.33 -22.76
CA SER A 62 3.58 19.60 -21.90
C SER A 62 2.99 20.50 -20.82
N TYR A 63 3.74 21.50 -20.39
CA TYR A 63 3.36 22.48 -19.38
C TYR A 63 2.31 23.46 -19.90
N GLU A 64 2.46 23.96 -21.13
CA GLU A 64 1.43 24.79 -21.77
C GLU A 64 0.09 24.04 -21.90
N LYS A 65 0.13 22.77 -22.33
CA LYS A 65 -1.07 21.92 -22.39
C LYS A 65 -1.69 21.66 -21.02
N LEU A 66 -0.86 21.50 -19.99
CA LEU A 66 -1.31 21.34 -18.61
C LEU A 66 -1.98 22.63 -18.10
N GLN A 67 -1.40 23.79 -18.40
CA GLN A 67 -2.00 25.09 -18.11
C GLN A 67 -3.36 25.23 -18.77
N GLU A 68 -3.46 25.02 -20.09
CA GLU A 68 -4.73 25.09 -20.81
C GLU A 68 -5.76 24.12 -20.24
N PHE A 69 -5.37 22.89 -19.88
CA PHE A 69 -6.27 21.92 -19.24
C PHE A 69 -6.78 22.42 -17.88
N ILE A 70 -5.90 22.95 -17.03
CA ILE A 70 -6.28 23.49 -15.72
C ILE A 70 -7.20 24.70 -15.87
N PHE A 71 -6.87 25.66 -16.75
CA PHE A 71 -7.70 26.86 -16.98
C PHE A 71 -9.06 26.53 -17.61
N SER A 72 -9.15 25.48 -18.44
CA SER A 72 -10.40 25.07 -19.09
C SER A 72 -11.28 24.14 -18.25
N ASN A 73 -10.70 23.34 -17.33
CA ASN A 73 -11.44 22.31 -16.59
C ASN A 73 -11.54 22.57 -15.08
N ILE A 74 -10.66 23.37 -14.49
CA ILE A 74 -10.73 23.76 -13.07
C ILE A 74 -11.28 25.17 -13.02
N MET A 75 -12.45 25.34 -12.39
CA MET A 75 -13.14 26.63 -12.27
C MET A 75 -12.17 27.79 -11.98
N PRO A 76 -12.35 28.96 -12.61
CA PRO A 76 -11.36 30.05 -12.69
C PRO A 76 -10.89 30.66 -11.36
N VAL A 77 -11.49 30.27 -10.22
CA VAL A 77 -11.22 30.87 -8.90
C VAL A 77 -9.90 30.38 -8.27
N ASN A 78 -9.37 29.23 -8.70
CA ASN A 78 -8.16 28.63 -8.10
C ASN A 78 -7.00 28.43 -9.07
N SER A 79 -7.16 28.75 -10.36
CA SER A 79 -6.15 28.48 -11.39
C SER A 79 -4.90 29.35 -11.21
N GLU A 80 -5.03 30.64 -10.92
CA GLU A 80 -3.88 31.53 -10.68
C GLU A 80 -3.05 31.12 -9.46
N ALA A 81 -3.70 30.74 -8.34
CA ALA A 81 -3.00 30.28 -7.14
C ALA A 81 -2.21 28.99 -7.40
N VAL A 82 -2.83 28.02 -8.07
CA VAL A 82 -2.17 26.76 -8.47
C VAL A 82 -0.99 27.05 -9.40
N MET A 83 -1.17 27.94 -10.38
CA MET A 83 -0.10 28.31 -11.31
C MET A 83 1.05 29.05 -10.63
N GLY A 84 0.77 29.93 -9.67
CA GLY A 84 1.78 30.60 -8.84
C GLY A 84 2.62 29.60 -8.03
N HIS A 85 2.00 28.59 -7.45
CA HIS A 85 2.71 27.52 -6.73
C HIS A 85 3.59 26.68 -7.66
N ILE A 86 3.10 26.35 -8.86
CA ILE A 86 3.91 25.58 -9.83
C ILE A 86 5.10 26.42 -10.33
N ASN A 87 4.88 27.70 -10.66
CA ASN A 87 5.94 28.60 -11.12
C ASN A 87 7.03 28.84 -10.07
N GLY A 88 6.63 29.06 -8.81
CA GLY A 88 7.58 29.22 -7.70
C GLY A 88 8.43 27.95 -7.49
N PHE A 89 7.88 26.79 -7.81
CA PHE A 89 8.60 25.51 -7.76
C PHE A 89 9.62 25.36 -8.89
N LEU A 90 9.26 25.77 -10.11
CA LEU A 90 10.15 25.69 -11.28
C LEU A 90 11.39 26.57 -11.13
N GLN A 91 11.24 27.77 -10.55
CA GLN A 91 12.33 28.74 -10.39
C GLN A 91 13.43 28.30 -9.41
N ASN A 92 13.12 27.43 -8.44
CA ASN A 92 14.07 26.97 -7.41
C ASN A 92 14.44 25.48 -7.55
N SER A 93 14.12 24.87 -8.71
CA SER A 93 14.11 23.42 -8.91
C SER A 93 15.46 22.72 -8.70
N LEU A 94 16.59 23.35 -9.05
CA LEU A 94 17.92 22.70 -8.98
C LEU A 94 18.46 22.59 -7.55
N GLU A 95 18.39 23.65 -6.74
CA GLU A 95 18.86 23.61 -5.34
C GLU A 95 17.91 22.82 -4.43
N MET A 96 16.60 22.86 -4.70
CA MET A 96 15.61 22.04 -4.00
C MET A 96 15.74 20.54 -4.33
N SER A 97 16.36 20.17 -5.47
CA SER A 97 16.52 18.78 -5.91
C SER A 97 17.43 17.97 -4.98
N MET A 98 18.62 18.49 -4.65
CA MET A 98 19.59 17.75 -3.82
C MET A 98 19.10 17.56 -2.39
N ILE A 99 18.47 18.59 -1.81
CA ILE A 99 17.88 18.52 -0.47
C ILE A 99 16.73 17.51 -0.47
N SER A 100 15.86 17.55 -1.48
CA SER A 100 14.74 16.60 -1.61
C SER A 100 15.22 15.17 -1.80
N PHE A 101 16.29 14.97 -2.59
CA PHE A 101 16.93 13.67 -2.79
C PHE A 101 17.45 13.06 -1.49
N VAL A 102 18.22 13.83 -0.72
CA VAL A 102 18.70 13.39 0.60
C VAL A 102 17.53 13.15 1.55
N ALA A 103 16.51 14.01 1.53
CA ALA A 103 15.32 13.86 2.36
C ALA A 103 14.55 12.57 2.04
N VAL A 104 14.35 12.22 0.75
CA VAL A 104 13.71 10.95 0.36
C VAL A 104 14.51 9.75 0.82
N ILE A 105 15.84 9.78 0.69
CA ILE A 105 16.69 8.68 1.17
C ILE A 105 16.48 8.49 2.67
N ILE A 106 16.59 9.58 3.46
CA ILE A 106 16.43 9.51 4.91
C ILE A 106 15.02 9.07 5.30
N SER A 107 13.98 9.66 4.71
CA SER A 107 12.59 9.32 5.05
C SER A 107 12.25 7.88 4.69
N SER A 108 12.73 7.40 3.53
CA SER A 108 12.53 6.01 3.10
C SER A 108 13.24 5.02 4.01
N LEU A 109 14.47 5.34 4.46
CA LEU A 109 15.19 4.54 5.44
C LEU A 109 14.42 4.47 6.77
N LEU A 110 13.91 5.60 7.26
CA LEU A 110 13.13 5.65 8.49
C LEU A 110 11.83 4.84 8.37
N PHE A 111 11.10 5.00 7.27
CA PHE A 111 9.90 4.23 6.98
C PHE A 111 10.20 2.73 6.99
N PHE A 112 11.25 2.31 6.29
CA PHE A 112 11.61 0.90 6.19
C PHE A 112 12.04 0.31 7.53
N GLN A 113 12.87 1.04 8.30
CA GLN A 113 13.27 0.61 9.64
C GLN A 113 12.06 0.43 10.57
N ASN A 114 11.09 1.34 10.50
CA ASN A 114 9.85 1.24 11.26
C ASN A 114 8.99 0.05 10.81
N PHE A 115 8.84 -0.15 9.50
CA PHE A 115 8.14 -1.30 8.94
C PHE A 115 8.76 -2.63 9.38
N GLU A 116 10.08 -2.77 9.26
CA GLU A 116 10.79 -3.98 9.67
C GLU A 116 10.69 -4.20 11.19
N TYR A 117 10.82 -3.14 11.98
CA TYR A 117 10.63 -3.22 13.43
C TYR A 117 9.24 -3.77 13.78
N ILE A 118 8.18 -3.24 13.16
CA ILE A 118 6.81 -3.68 13.38
C ILE A 118 6.60 -5.13 12.93
N ALA A 119 7.08 -5.49 11.73
CA ALA A 119 6.98 -6.86 11.22
C ALA A 119 7.69 -7.86 12.15
N ASN A 120 8.94 -7.56 12.55
CA ASN A 120 9.68 -8.42 13.48
C ASN A 120 9.01 -8.50 14.85
N LYS A 121 8.40 -7.41 15.33
CA LYS A 121 7.66 -7.39 16.59
C LYS A 121 6.40 -8.26 16.54
N ILE A 122 5.65 -8.22 15.43
CA ILE A 122 4.48 -9.08 15.20
C ILE A 122 4.89 -10.56 15.16
N PHE A 123 5.99 -10.88 14.46
CA PHE A 123 6.50 -12.25 14.35
C PHE A 123 7.31 -12.71 15.56
N HIS A 124 7.55 -11.84 16.55
CA HIS A 124 8.34 -12.14 17.75
C HIS A 124 9.78 -12.61 17.45
N VAL A 125 10.40 -12.01 16.43
CA VAL A 125 11.75 -12.36 15.96
C VAL A 125 12.73 -11.23 16.20
N LYS A 126 14.03 -11.57 16.24
CA LYS A 126 15.10 -10.58 16.39
C LYS A 126 15.21 -9.70 15.14
N LYS A 127 15.57 -8.43 15.36
CA LYS A 127 15.85 -7.47 14.28
C LYS A 127 16.93 -8.01 13.35
N ARG A 128 16.81 -7.71 12.04
CA ARG A 128 17.86 -8.02 11.06
C ARG A 128 19.13 -7.23 11.37
N GLY A 129 20.27 -7.76 10.92
CA GLY A 129 21.48 -6.94 10.81
C GLY A 129 21.23 -5.75 9.87
N ILE A 130 21.93 -4.63 10.07
CA ILE A 130 21.76 -3.41 9.24
C ILE A 130 21.94 -3.75 7.74
N TRP A 131 22.92 -4.60 7.41
CA TRP A 131 23.19 -5.04 6.04
C TRP A 131 22.07 -5.90 5.45
N GLU A 132 21.52 -6.86 6.20
CA GLU A 132 20.39 -7.69 5.76
C GLU A 132 19.12 -6.87 5.56
N SER A 133 18.89 -5.88 6.45
CA SER A 133 17.80 -4.91 6.36
C SER A 133 17.93 -4.10 5.06
N ILE A 134 19.13 -3.59 4.76
CA ILE A 134 19.42 -2.88 3.50
C ILE A 134 19.19 -3.79 2.28
N THR A 135 19.66 -5.04 2.28
CA THR A 135 19.43 -5.96 1.14
C THR A 135 17.93 -6.25 0.92
N THR A 136 17.18 -6.40 2.01
CA THR A 136 15.72 -6.56 1.94
C THR A 136 15.07 -5.30 1.37
N PHE A 137 15.51 -4.12 1.83
CA PHE A 137 15.04 -2.84 1.31
C PHE A 137 15.29 -2.71 -0.19
N TRP A 138 16.51 -3.01 -0.66
CA TRP A 138 16.83 -3.02 -2.10
C TRP A 138 15.97 -3.99 -2.89
N THR A 139 15.66 -5.16 -2.32
CA THR A 139 14.78 -6.14 -2.97
C THR A 139 13.36 -5.59 -3.11
N LEU A 140 12.79 -5.02 -2.05
CA LEU A 140 11.44 -4.43 -2.12
C LEU A 140 11.40 -3.22 -3.05
N LEU A 141 12.42 -2.36 -3.00
CA LEU A 141 12.53 -1.16 -3.83
C LEU A 141 12.61 -1.49 -5.33
N THR A 142 13.25 -2.60 -5.71
CA THR A 142 13.30 -3.05 -7.11
C THR A 142 12.07 -3.86 -7.51
N LEU A 143 11.50 -4.65 -6.60
CA LEU A 143 10.32 -5.46 -6.84
C LEU A 143 9.07 -4.60 -7.09
N THR A 144 8.96 -3.44 -6.42
CA THR A 144 7.79 -2.57 -6.56
C THR A 144 7.63 -1.99 -7.98
N PRO A 145 8.62 -1.33 -8.60
CA PRO A 145 8.52 -0.85 -9.99
C PRO A 145 8.33 -1.98 -11.00
N ILE A 146 9.02 -3.11 -10.83
CA ILE A 146 8.87 -4.27 -11.71
C ILE A 146 7.45 -4.83 -11.62
N GLY A 147 6.90 -4.95 -10.41
CA GLY A 147 5.52 -5.38 -10.19
C GLY A 147 4.50 -4.43 -10.83
N LEU A 148 4.70 -3.12 -10.70
CA LEU A 148 3.85 -2.11 -11.34
C LEU A 148 3.95 -2.15 -12.87
N GLY A 149 5.16 -2.23 -13.42
CA GLY A 149 5.39 -2.32 -14.86
C GLY A 149 4.77 -3.58 -15.46
N ALA A 150 4.97 -4.73 -14.82
CA ALA A 150 4.35 -5.98 -15.22
C ALA A 150 2.82 -5.91 -15.13
N SER A 151 2.28 -5.29 -14.07
CA SER A 151 0.85 -5.05 -13.90
C SER A 151 0.26 -4.25 -15.07
N PHE A 152 0.88 -3.11 -15.42
CA PHE A 152 0.42 -2.29 -16.54
C PHE A 152 0.54 -3.02 -17.88
N TYR A 153 1.67 -3.71 -18.10
CA TYR A 153 1.89 -4.48 -19.33
C TYR A 153 0.85 -5.59 -19.50
N ILE A 154 0.62 -6.42 -18.48
CA ILE A 154 -0.36 -7.51 -18.51
C ILE A 154 -1.77 -6.94 -18.71
N THR A 155 -2.13 -5.88 -17.98
CA THR A 155 -3.46 -5.25 -18.11
C THR A 155 -3.67 -4.70 -19.52
N GLY A 156 -2.68 -4.00 -20.08
CA GLY A 156 -2.74 -3.46 -21.43
C GLY A 156 -2.80 -4.55 -22.51
N TYR A 157 -2.00 -5.60 -22.36
CA TYR A 157 -1.96 -6.74 -23.29
C TYR A 157 -3.28 -7.54 -23.28
N VAL A 158 -3.87 -7.76 -22.11
CA VAL A 158 -5.19 -8.41 -22.00
C VAL A 158 -6.27 -7.53 -22.62
N ALA A 159 -6.21 -6.21 -22.39
CA ALA A 159 -7.16 -5.27 -22.98
C ALA A 159 -7.08 -5.28 -24.52
N SER A 160 -5.88 -5.33 -25.12
CA SER A 160 -5.72 -5.41 -26.58
C SER A 160 -6.23 -6.73 -27.15
N LEU A 161 -5.95 -7.87 -26.49
CA LEU A 161 -6.46 -9.18 -26.93
C LEU A 161 -7.99 -9.27 -26.90
N MET A 162 -8.64 -8.64 -25.91
CA MET A 162 -10.09 -8.54 -25.83
C MET A 162 -10.69 -7.59 -26.87
N ALA A 163 -9.95 -6.55 -27.27
CA ALA A 163 -10.39 -5.63 -28.32
C ALA A 163 -10.32 -6.25 -29.73
N GLU A 164 -9.39 -7.19 -29.96
CA GLU A 164 -9.17 -7.82 -31.28
C GLU A 164 -10.00 -9.10 -31.53
N ASN A 165 -10.50 -9.77 -30.48
CA ASN A 165 -11.20 -11.05 -30.64
C ASN A 165 -12.67 -10.99 -30.19
N GLU A 166 -13.60 -10.97 -31.15
CA GLU A 166 -15.05 -11.14 -30.93
C GLU A 166 -15.45 -12.50 -30.32
N TYR A 167 -14.56 -13.49 -30.37
CA TYR A 167 -14.81 -14.88 -29.97
C TYR A 167 -14.31 -15.24 -28.57
N ILE A 168 -13.66 -14.32 -27.84
CA ILE A 168 -13.35 -14.58 -26.42
C ILE A 168 -14.69 -14.55 -25.68
N PRO A 169 -15.08 -15.64 -24.99
CA PRO A 169 -16.35 -15.68 -24.28
C PRO A 169 -16.46 -14.49 -23.33
N ASN A 170 -17.68 -14.00 -23.14
CA ASN A 170 -18.13 -12.81 -22.39
C ASN A 170 -17.71 -12.73 -20.90
N ILE A 171 -16.71 -13.50 -20.49
CA ILE A 171 -16.06 -13.48 -19.19
C ILE A 171 -15.15 -12.25 -19.17
N ASN A 172 -15.73 -11.13 -18.77
CA ASN A 172 -15.00 -9.89 -18.56
C ASN A 172 -14.04 -10.06 -17.37
N ILE A 173 -12.83 -10.57 -17.61
CA ILE A 173 -11.80 -10.80 -16.58
C ILE A 173 -11.07 -9.51 -16.19
N LEU A 174 -11.13 -8.49 -17.04
CA LEU A 174 -10.44 -7.22 -16.90
C LEU A 174 -10.71 -6.52 -15.54
N PRO A 175 -11.94 -6.52 -14.99
CA PRO A 175 -12.23 -5.95 -13.68
C PRO A 175 -11.55 -6.70 -12.53
N TYR A 176 -11.17 -7.97 -12.70
CA TYR A 176 -10.57 -8.79 -11.64
C TYR A 176 -9.04 -8.66 -11.57
N ILE A 177 -8.39 -8.21 -12.65
CA ILE A 177 -6.92 -8.04 -12.71
C ILE A 177 -6.38 -7.16 -11.56
N PRO A 178 -6.96 -5.98 -11.26
CA PRO A 178 -6.48 -5.14 -10.16
C PRO A 178 -6.54 -5.84 -8.80
N TYR A 179 -7.54 -6.68 -8.56
CA TYR A 179 -7.68 -7.43 -7.31
C TYR A 179 -6.61 -8.53 -7.20
N LEU A 180 -6.29 -9.18 -8.31
CA LEU A 180 -5.22 -10.18 -8.38
C LEU A 180 -3.85 -9.52 -8.09
N ILE A 181 -3.59 -8.36 -8.67
CA ILE A 181 -2.35 -7.60 -8.42
C ILE A 181 -2.21 -7.23 -6.94
N ILE A 182 -3.27 -6.70 -6.32
CA ILE A 182 -3.26 -6.37 -4.88
C ILE A 182 -2.94 -7.61 -4.03
N TRP A 183 -3.56 -8.75 -4.37
CA TRP A 183 -3.32 -10.00 -3.67
C TRP A 183 -1.87 -10.47 -3.79
N VAL A 184 -1.30 -10.46 -5.00
CA VAL A 184 0.10 -10.84 -5.24
C VAL A 184 1.06 -9.90 -4.51
N LEU A 185 0.79 -8.59 -4.50
CA LEU A 185 1.60 -7.62 -3.77
C LEU A 185 1.59 -7.90 -2.26
N PHE A 186 0.42 -8.12 -1.66
CA PHE A 186 0.35 -8.50 -0.24
C PHE A 186 1.04 -9.83 0.04
N PHE A 187 0.93 -10.82 -0.85
CA PHE A 187 1.63 -12.09 -0.72
C PHE A 187 3.15 -11.89 -0.65
N LEU A 188 3.72 -11.16 -1.62
CA LEU A 188 5.16 -10.90 -1.70
C LEU A 188 5.66 -10.10 -0.50
N ILE A 189 4.93 -9.04 -0.11
CA ILE A 189 5.31 -8.22 1.03
C ILE A 189 5.26 -9.05 2.32
N PHE A 190 4.19 -9.84 2.54
CA PHE A 190 4.09 -10.68 3.73
C PHE A 190 5.22 -11.69 3.81
N GLN A 191 5.58 -12.32 2.68
CA GLN A 191 6.67 -13.30 2.59
C GLN A 191 8.04 -12.73 2.98
N ILE A 192 8.29 -11.44 2.70
CA ILE A 192 9.60 -10.79 2.88
C ILE A 192 9.65 -9.95 4.18
N SER A 193 8.48 -9.63 4.74
CA SER A 193 8.30 -8.65 5.82
C SER A 193 9.12 -8.92 7.09
N ALA A 194 9.10 -10.13 7.61
CA ALA A 194 9.69 -10.48 8.90
C ALA A 194 11.00 -11.26 8.73
N ASN A 195 11.88 -11.17 9.72
CA ASN A 195 13.17 -11.87 9.76
C ASN A 195 13.05 -13.37 10.09
N THR A 196 12.12 -14.06 9.42
CA THR A 196 11.93 -15.50 9.56
C THR A 196 11.44 -16.09 8.24
N LYS A 197 11.63 -17.40 8.09
CA LYS A 197 11.08 -18.14 6.96
C LYS A 197 9.58 -18.33 7.20
N ILE A 198 8.77 -17.64 6.41
CA ILE A 198 7.31 -17.78 6.44
C ILE A 198 6.90 -18.85 5.43
N ASP A 199 6.06 -19.79 5.85
CA ASP A 199 5.48 -20.78 4.96
C ASP A 199 4.64 -20.11 3.87
N ALA A 200 4.91 -20.41 2.61
CA ALA A 200 4.23 -19.78 1.47
C ALA A 200 2.71 -20.00 1.50
N LYS A 201 2.23 -21.10 2.11
CA LYS A 201 0.81 -21.36 2.31
C LYS A 201 0.19 -20.38 3.31
N ALA A 202 0.92 -20.04 4.37
CA ALA A 202 0.46 -19.11 5.39
C ALA A 202 0.34 -17.69 4.83
N SER A 203 1.36 -17.22 4.10
CA SER A 203 1.34 -15.93 3.42
C SER A 203 0.27 -15.85 2.34
N LEU A 204 0.06 -16.91 1.55
CA LEU A 204 -0.95 -16.95 0.49
C LEU A 204 -2.39 -16.85 1.01
N ILE A 205 -2.74 -17.60 2.06
CA ILE A 205 -4.08 -17.56 2.67
C ILE A 205 -4.32 -16.20 3.33
N SER A 206 -3.33 -15.71 4.09
CA SER A 206 -3.44 -14.45 4.81
C SER A 206 -3.52 -13.24 3.89
N SER A 207 -2.69 -13.20 2.85
CA SER A 207 -2.72 -12.12 1.85
C SER A 207 -4.03 -12.11 1.07
N PHE A 208 -4.62 -13.28 0.79
CA PHE A 208 -5.91 -13.37 0.08
C PHE A 208 -7.04 -12.74 0.90
N ILE A 209 -7.15 -13.13 2.17
CA ILE A 209 -8.13 -12.56 3.10
C ILE A 209 -7.91 -11.06 3.24
N THR A 210 -6.66 -10.63 3.38
CA THR A 210 -6.30 -9.21 3.50
C THR A 210 -6.67 -8.42 2.24
N ALA A 211 -6.43 -8.97 1.05
CA ALA A 211 -6.77 -8.35 -0.22
C ALA A 211 -8.28 -8.15 -0.38
N ILE A 212 -9.10 -9.11 0.05
CA ILE A 212 -10.56 -8.99 0.06
C ILE A 212 -10.99 -7.87 1.01
N ILE A 213 -10.49 -7.86 2.25
CA ILE A 213 -10.83 -6.83 3.25
C ILE A 213 -10.40 -5.45 2.76
N PHE A 214 -9.19 -5.33 2.21
CA PHE A 214 -8.68 -4.08 1.65
C PHE A 214 -9.55 -3.58 0.49
N SER A 215 -10.02 -4.49 -0.36
CA SER A 215 -10.90 -4.17 -1.48
C SER A 215 -12.27 -3.67 -1.02
N ILE A 216 -12.85 -4.30 0.00
CA ILE A 216 -14.10 -3.86 0.63
C ILE A 216 -13.90 -2.49 1.29
N ALA A 217 -12.80 -2.30 2.04
CA ALA A 217 -12.47 -1.04 2.67
C ALA A 217 -12.29 0.09 1.63
N LYS A 218 -11.62 -0.19 0.51
CA LYS A 218 -11.45 0.73 -0.61
C LYS A 218 -12.79 1.17 -1.20
N ASN A 219 -13.66 0.21 -1.52
CA ASN A 219 -14.97 0.52 -2.07
C ASN A 219 -15.85 1.29 -1.06
N GLY A 220 -15.79 0.92 0.21
CA GLY A 220 -16.49 1.64 1.29
C GLY A 220 -15.97 3.07 1.48
N PHE A 221 -14.66 3.27 1.37
CA PHE A 221 -14.05 4.59 1.46
C PHE A 221 -14.40 5.49 0.26
N ILE A 222 -14.39 4.92 -0.94
CA ILE A 222 -14.87 5.61 -2.15
C ILE A 222 -16.34 6.04 -1.95
N TYR A 223 -17.20 5.12 -1.51
CA TYR A 223 -18.60 5.43 -1.23
C TYR A 223 -18.76 6.55 -0.19
N TYR A 224 -17.96 6.52 0.89
CA TYR A 224 -17.95 7.56 1.92
C TYR A 224 -17.62 8.95 1.35
N ILE A 225 -16.59 9.07 0.51
CA ILE A 225 -16.21 10.35 -0.12
C ILE A 225 -17.32 10.87 -1.04
N PHE A 226 -17.92 10.00 -1.87
CA PHE A 226 -18.92 10.44 -2.84
C PHE A 226 -20.23 10.88 -2.19
N TYR A 227 -20.66 10.20 -1.13
CA TYR A 227 -21.94 10.47 -0.48
C TYR A 227 -21.83 11.58 0.59
N ASN A 228 -20.72 11.64 1.33
CA ASN A 228 -20.55 12.59 2.44
C ASN A 228 -19.79 13.85 2.01
N LYS A 229 -20.50 14.76 1.34
CA LYS A 229 -19.94 16.06 0.93
C LYS A 229 -19.77 17.06 2.08
N SER A 230 -20.31 16.79 3.27
CA SER A 230 -20.28 17.73 4.41
C SER A 230 -18.86 18.10 4.81
N TYR A 231 -17.91 17.15 4.79
CA TYR A 231 -16.51 17.44 5.10
C TYR A 231 -15.85 18.37 4.08
N ALA A 232 -16.13 18.19 2.79
CA ALA A 232 -15.65 19.07 1.74
C ALA A 232 -16.26 20.48 1.85
N THR A 233 -17.53 20.59 2.23
CA THR A 233 -18.21 21.88 2.41
C THR A 233 -17.68 22.67 3.62
N MET A 234 -17.35 22.01 4.73
CA MET A 234 -16.87 22.68 5.95
C MET A 234 -15.40 23.11 5.87
N TYR A 235 -14.54 22.26 5.28
CA TYR A 235 -13.08 22.45 5.30
C TYR A 235 -12.48 22.81 3.94
N GLY A 236 -13.29 22.89 2.87
CA GLY A 236 -12.81 23.25 1.53
C GLY A 236 -11.68 22.32 1.06
N SER A 237 -10.66 22.89 0.42
CA SER A 237 -9.49 22.14 -0.10
C SER A 237 -8.69 21.39 0.99
N PHE A 238 -8.76 21.83 2.26
CA PHE A 238 -8.08 21.16 3.37
C PHE A 238 -8.66 19.77 3.68
N SER A 239 -9.92 19.53 3.30
CA SER A 239 -10.58 18.23 3.45
C SER A 239 -9.83 17.10 2.72
N ILE A 240 -9.18 17.40 1.59
CA ILE A 240 -8.42 16.42 0.79
C ILE A 240 -7.30 15.80 1.62
N VAL A 241 -6.54 16.62 2.35
CA VAL A 241 -5.41 16.15 3.18
C VAL A 241 -5.91 15.31 4.35
N MET A 242 -6.98 15.75 5.03
CA MET A 242 -7.58 15.02 6.15
C MET A 242 -8.13 13.65 5.73
N ILE A 243 -8.84 13.60 4.60
CA ILE A 243 -9.38 12.37 4.02
C ILE A 243 -8.24 11.43 3.62
N LEU A 244 -7.15 11.96 3.03
CA LEU A 244 -5.97 11.18 2.69
C LEU A 244 -5.32 10.55 3.95
N PHE A 245 -5.19 11.31 5.04
CA PHE A 245 -4.62 10.80 6.29
C PHE A 245 -5.46 9.65 6.85
N LEU A 246 -6.78 9.80 6.83
CA LEU A 246 -7.71 8.75 7.24
C LEU A 246 -7.57 7.49 6.38
N TRP A 247 -7.45 7.66 5.06
CA TRP A 247 -7.28 6.54 4.12
C TRP A 247 -5.99 5.76 4.37
N ILE A 248 -4.87 6.47 4.52
CA ILE A 248 -3.57 5.87 4.77
C ILE A 248 -3.62 5.09 6.08
N TYR A 249 -4.21 5.68 7.13
CA TYR A 249 -4.36 5.01 8.42
C TYR A 249 -5.23 3.75 8.35
N ALA A 250 -6.40 3.84 7.71
CA ALA A 250 -7.28 2.68 7.50
C ALA A 250 -6.60 1.57 6.69
N SER A 251 -5.82 1.94 5.66
CA SER A 251 -5.05 1.01 4.83
C SER A 251 -4.00 0.25 5.65
N TRP A 252 -3.26 0.96 6.51
CA TRP A 252 -2.26 0.35 7.38
C TRP A 252 -2.88 -0.53 8.47
N ILE A 253 -4.06 -0.19 8.98
CA ILE A 253 -4.81 -1.08 9.87
C ILE A 253 -5.06 -2.41 9.15
N VAL A 254 -5.71 -2.38 7.98
CA VAL A 254 -6.00 -3.62 7.23
C VAL A 254 -4.74 -4.44 6.98
N PHE A 255 -3.66 -3.78 6.57
CA PHE A 255 -2.38 -4.41 6.31
C PHE A 255 -1.77 -5.09 7.56
N ILE A 256 -1.67 -4.37 8.68
CA ILE A 256 -1.06 -4.87 9.92
C ILE A 256 -1.86 -6.02 10.54
N TYR A 257 -3.18 -5.93 10.50
CA TYR A 257 -4.05 -7.03 10.91
C TYR A 257 -3.90 -8.24 10.00
N GLY A 258 -3.77 -8.04 8.69
CA GLY A 258 -3.43 -9.09 7.73
C GLY A 258 -2.08 -9.76 8.02
N LEU A 259 -1.08 -8.97 8.39
CA LEU A 259 0.25 -9.46 8.74
C LEU A 259 0.24 -10.28 10.03
N LYS A 260 -0.54 -9.85 11.03
CA LYS A 260 -0.76 -10.64 12.26
C LYS A 260 -1.47 -11.96 11.97
N LEU A 261 -2.45 -11.95 11.06
CA LEU A 261 -3.13 -13.15 10.60
C LEU A 261 -2.15 -14.11 9.92
N CYS A 262 -1.21 -13.59 9.11
CA CYS A 262 -0.11 -14.37 8.54
C CYS A 262 0.72 -15.07 9.62
N TYR A 263 1.17 -14.34 10.64
CA TYR A 263 1.91 -14.89 11.77
C TYR A 263 1.15 -16.02 12.48
N LEU A 264 -0.15 -15.81 12.78
CA LEU A 264 -0.97 -16.81 13.48
C LEU A 264 -1.11 -18.11 12.65
N ILE A 265 -1.32 -17.98 11.33
CA ILE A 265 -1.40 -19.15 10.44
C ILE A 265 -0.03 -19.83 10.33
N ASN A 266 1.06 -19.07 10.18
CA ASN A 266 2.41 -19.61 10.10
C ASN A 266 2.75 -20.46 11.33
N ARG A 267 2.44 -19.95 12.53
CA ARG A 267 2.66 -20.67 13.79
C ARG A 267 1.91 -22.00 13.87
N VAL A 268 0.73 -22.10 13.26
CA VAL A 268 -0.02 -23.37 13.20
C VAL A 268 0.67 -24.38 12.28
N TYR A 269 1.25 -23.94 11.15
CA TYR A 269 2.00 -24.81 10.24
C TYR A 269 3.33 -25.27 10.85
N GLU A 270 4.08 -24.39 11.50
CA GLU A 270 5.33 -24.74 12.22
C GLU A 270 5.09 -25.76 13.33
N ASN A 271 3.99 -25.62 14.09
CA ASN A 271 3.65 -26.57 15.15
C ASN A 271 3.25 -27.97 14.62
N ARG A 272 2.78 -28.06 13.37
CA ARG A 272 2.46 -29.36 12.73
C ARG A 272 3.72 -30.07 12.25
N THR A 273 4.61 -29.35 11.57
CA THR A 273 5.87 -29.90 11.07
C THR A 273 6.80 -30.36 12.19
N THR A 274 6.73 -29.72 13.37
CA THR A 274 7.50 -30.12 14.56
C THR A 274 6.93 -31.38 15.24
N LYS A 275 5.63 -31.69 15.06
CA LYS A 275 5.00 -32.90 15.63
C LYS A 275 5.11 -34.14 14.74
N GLU A 276 5.45 -33.96 13.47
CA GLU A 276 5.66 -35.04 12.49
C GLU A 276 7.13 -35.51 12.44
N LYS A 277 8.02 -34.88 13.21
CA LYS A 277 9.42 -35.28 13.44
C LYS A 277 9.57 -35.88 14.84
#